data_AF-A0A0A9XH69-F1
#
_entry.id   AF-A0A0A9XH69-F1
#
_cell.length_a   1.000
_cell.length_b   1.000
_cell.length_c   1.000
_cell.angle_alpha   90.00
_cell.angle_beta   90.00
_cell.angle_gamma   90.00
#
_symmetry.space_group_name_H-M   'P 1'
#
loop_
_entity.id
_entity.type
_entity.pdbx_description
1 polymer ?
#
loop_
_entity_poly.entity_id
_entity_poly.type
_entity_poly.pdbx_seq_one_letter_code
_entity_poly.pdbx_strand_id
1 'polypeptide(L)'
;KGSPLFLFFLSFMEQVNERPEVVLPGQMLEKFGNSVGGVGTYTVGDVICSSACGTVVRRRHETNPNTISVVSHKPLAKIPQVHDIVWCRVTRITQWRAHVEIFSLENVQVSTSFSLAGMIRYVVPSFFSM
;
A
#
# COMPACT_ATOMS: atom_id res chain seq x y z
N LYS A 1 -21.83 4.05 25.30
CA LYS A 1 -22.01 3.48 23.95
C LYS A 1 -20.71 3.69 23.19
N GLY A 2 -19.79 2.72 23.26
CA GLY A 2 -18.48 2.82 22.60
C GLY A 2 -18.65 2.77 21.08
N SER A 3 -17.88 3.57 20.36
CA SER A 3 -17.91 3.57 18.89
C SER A 3 -17.39 2.22 18.36
N PRO A 4 -17.94 1.71 17.25
CA PRO A 4 -17.48 0.45 16.65
C PRO A 4 -15.99 0.52 16.24
N LEU A 5 -15.48 1.71 15.93
CA LEU A 5 -14.07 1.96 15.68
C LEU A 5 -13.20 1.75 16.92
N PHE A 6 -13.65 2.17 18.11
CA PHE A 6 -12.89 1.98 19.34
C PHE A 6 -12.79 0.50 19.73
N LEU A 7 -13.85 -0.27 19.49
CA LEU A 7 -13.84 -1.72 19.68
C LEU A 7 -12.97 -2.44 18.64
N PHE A 8 -12.91 -1.95 17.40
CA PHE A 8 -11.98 -2.45 16.39
C PHE A 8 -10.51 -2.19 16.76
N PHE A 9 -10.21 -0.99 17.25
CA PHE A 9 -8.87 -0.64 17.74
C PHE A 9 -8.46 -1.47 18.96
N LEU A 10 -9.38 -1.73 19.90
CA LEU A 10 -9.11 -2.60 21.05
C LEU A 10 -8.91 -4.06 20.63
N SER A 11 -9.75 -4.59 19.73
CA SER A 11 -9.57 -5.93 19.16
C SER A 11 -8.23 -6.09 18.43
N PHE A 12 -7.75 -5.02 17.77
CA PHE A 12 -6.44 -5.01 17.12
C PHE A 12 -5.28 -4.96 18.13
N MET A 13 -5.46 -4.26 19.25
CA MET A 13 -4.44 -4.15 20.31
C MET A 13 -4.37 -5.40 21.21
N GLU A 14 -5.49 -6.11 21.38
CA GLU A 14 -5.60 -7.27 22.28
C GLU A 14 -4.92 -8.55 21.71
N GLN A 15 -4.51 -8.55 20.44
CA GLN A 15 -3.71 -9.63 19.84
C GLN A 15 -2.19 -9.40 19.91
N VAL A 16 -1.71 -8.30 20.51
CA VAL A 16 -0.29 -7.92 20.52
C VAL A 16 0.34 -8.15 21.89
N ASN A 17 0.49 -9.41 22.30
CA ASN A 17 1.36 -9.77 23.44
C ASN A 17 2.59 -10.59 23.02
N GLU A 18 2.90 -10.61 21.73
CA GLU A 18 4.18 -11.11 21.22
C GLU A 18 4.98 -9.91 20.71
N ARG A 19 6.27 -9.84 21.07
CA ARG A 19 7.16 -8.79 20.56
C ARG A 19 7.08 -8.76 19.03
N PRO A 20 7.08 -7.58 18.39
CA PRO A 20 7.04 -7.50 16.94
C PRO A 20 8.21 -8.28 16.35
N GLU A 21 7.89 -9.36 15.62
CA GLU A 21 8.86 -10.18 14.94
C GLU A 21 9.32 -9.45 13.67
N VAL A 22 10.58 -9.00 13.67
CA VAL A 22 11.19 -8.34 12.50
C VAL A 22 11.88 -9.38 11.65
N VAL A 23 11.59 -9.36 10.35
CA VAL A 23 12.09 -10.34 9.38
C VAL A 23 12.76 -9.68 8.19
N LEU A 24 13.69 -10.42 7.59
CA LEU A 24 14.42 -10.06 6.38
C LEU A 24 13.86 -10.83 5.16
N PRO A 25 14.02 -10.28 3.94
CA PRO A 25 13.70 -11.02 2.72
C PRO A 25 14.45 -12.36 2.67
N GLY A 26 13.76 -13.43 2.32
CA GLY A 26 14.28 -14.79 2.27
C GLY A 26 14.10 -15.60 3.55
N GLN A 27 13.72 -14.99 4.68
CA GLN A 27 13.49 -15.74 5.92
C GLN A 27 12.21 -16.57 5.84
N MET A 28 12.30 -17.82 6.30
CA MET A 28 11.17 -18.72 6.48
C MET A 28 10.30 -18.25 7.65
N LEU A 29 8.99 -18.18 7.44
CA LEU A 29 8.00 -17.71 8.42
C LEU A 29 7.19 -18.86 9.01
N GLU A 30 6.62 -19.71 8.15
CA GLU A 30 5.81 -20.86 8.57
C GLU A 30 5.74 -21.90 7.44
N LYS A 31 5.37 -23.13 7.78
CA LYS A 31 4.99 -24.15 6.79
C LYS A 31 3.58 -23.92 6.28
N PHE A 32 3.37 -24.21 5.00
CA PHE A 32 2.08 -24.17 4.33
C PHE A 32 1.16 -25.25 4.93
N GLY A 33 -0.09 -24.90 5.24
CA GLY A 33 -1.09 -25.83 5.78
C GLY A 33 -1.97 -25.25 6.90
N ASN A 34 -1.36 -24.56 7.86
CA ASN A 34 -2.09 -23.87 8.94
C ASN A 34 -2.39 -22.39 8.61
N SER A 35 -1.61 -21.85 7.69
CA SER A 35 -1.62 -20.45 7.31
C SER A 35 -1.44 -20.29 5.80
N VAL A 36 -1.93 -19.17 5.27
CA VAL A 36 -1.73 -18.71 3.88
C VAL A 36 -0.88 -17.45 3.86
N GLY A 37 -0.04 -17.32 2.83
CA GLY A 37 0.79 -16.14 2.61
C GLY A 37 -0.04 -14.94 2.14
N GLY A 38 0.13 -13.80 2.80
CA GLY A 38 -0.44 -12.51 2.44
C GLY A 38 0.60 -11.55 1.87
N VAL A 39 0.35 -10.25 2.01
CA VAL A 39 1.23 -9.20 1.48
C VAL A 39 2.63 -9.33 2.07
N GLY A 40 3.66 -9.15 1.25
CA GLY A 40 5.05 -9.22 1.70
C GLY A 40 5.57 -10.64 1.89
N THR A 41 4.87 -11.67 1.43
CA THR A 41 5.34 -13.07 1.48
C THR A 41 5.36 -13.74 0.09
N TYR A 42 6.09 -14.84 -0.03
CA TYR A 42 6.05 -15.75 -1.17
C TYR A 42 6.16 -17.21 -0.70
N THR A 43 5.81 -18.17 -1.53
CA THR A 43 5.90 -19.59 -1.20
C THR A 43 7.01 -20.28 -1.97
N VAL A 44 7.75 -21.16 -1.29
CA VAL A 44 8.74 -22.07 -1.89
C VAL A 44 8.47 -23.47 -1.37
N GLY A 45 7.97 -24.35 -2.23
CA GLY A 45 7.45 -25.65 -1.80
C GLY A 45 6.36 -25.46 -0.74
N ASP A 46 6.49 -26.16 0.38
CA ASP A 46 5.54 -26.11 1.51
C ASP A 46 5.92 -25.07 2.57
N VAL A 47 6.63 -24.00 2.19
CA VAL A 47 7.10 -22.97 3.12
C VAL A 47 6.69 -21.58 2.66
N ILE A 48 6.19 -20.78 3.61
CA ILE A 48 5.94 -19.34 3.45
C ILE A 48 7.20 -18.60 3.87
N CYS A 49 7.75 -17.81 2.96
CA CYS A 49 8.94 -17.00 3.14
C CYS A 49 8.62 -15.51 3.06
N SER A 50 9.39 -14.68 3.75
CA SER A 50 9.29 -13.22 3.65
C SER A 50 9.90 -12.73 2.34
N SER A 51 9.16 -11.90 1.60
CA SER A 51 9.68 -11.18 0.42
C SER A 51 10.22 -9.79 0.77
N ALA A 52 9.98 -9.29 1.99
CA ALA A 52 10.24 -7.91 2.38
C ALA A 52 10.97 -7.83 3.74
N CYS A 53 11.71 -6.74 3.96
CA CYS A 53 12.22 -6.40 5.28
C CYS A 53 11.11 -5.69 6.05
N GLY A 54 10.66 -6.24 7.17
CA GLY A 54 9.49 -5.69 7.85
C GLY A 54 9.09 -6.44 9.11
N THR A 55 7.90 -6.12 9.61
CA THR A 55 7.30 -6.79 10.78
C THR A 55 6.27 -7.81 10.33
N VAL A 56 6.32 -9.01 10.91
CA VAL A 56 5.33 -10.06 10.66
C VAL A 56 3.99 -9.69 11.30
N VAL A 57 2.92 -9.83 10.54
CA VAL A 57 1.53 -9.65 10.99
C VAL A 57 0.78 -10.94 10.73
N ARG A 58 0.32 -11.60 11.80
CA ARG A 58 -0.48 -12.83 11.73
C ARG A 58 -1.93 -12.48 12.04
N ARG A 59 -2.83 -12.73 11.10
CA ARG A 59 -4.28 -12.55 11.30
C ARG A 59 -4.92 -13.91 11.48
N ARG A 60 -5.57 -14.11 12.63
CA ARG A 60 -6.33 -15.32 12.91
C ARG A 60 -7.77 -15.16 12.42
N HIS A 61 -8.24 -16.13 11.65
CA HIS A 61 -9.64 -16.21 11.23
C HIS A 61 -10.31 -17.40 11.91
N GLU A 62 -11.54 -17.22 12.38
CA GLU A 62 -12.28 -18.28 13.09
C GLU A 62 -12.66 -19.46 12.17
N THR A 63 -12.74 -19.24 10.86
CA THR A 63 -13.33 -20.19 9.90
C THR A 63 -12.46 -20.48 8.67
N ASN A 64 -11.24 -19.96 8.59
CA ASN A 64 -10.37 -20.08 7.41
C ASN A 64 -8.88 -20.01 7.81
N PRO A 65 -7.95 -20.45 6.93
CA PRO A 65 -6.54 -20.51 7.29
C PRO A 65 -6.02 -19.14 7.69
N ASN A 66 -5.20 -19.11 8.74
CA ASN A 66 -4.61 -17.88 9.25
C ASN A 66 -3.80 -17.19 8.15
N THR A 67 -3.76 -15.86 8.13
CA THR A 67 -2.96 -15.15 7.12
C THR A 67 -1.68 -14.61 7.74
N ILE A 68 -0.54 -14.90 7.14
CA ILE A 68 0.75 -14.29 7.52
C ILE A 68 1.14 -13.27 6.47
N SER A 69 1.34 -12.03 6.89
CA SER A 69 1.84 -10.94 6.05
C SER A 69 3.10 -10.34 6.65
N VAL A 70 3.94 -9.71 5.84
CA VAL A 70 5.08 -8.91 6.28
C VAL A 70 4.83 -7.47 5.87
N VAL A 71 4.66 -6.59 6.87
CA VAL A 71 4.51 -5.16 6.64
C VAL A 71 5.91 -4.56 6.54
N SER A 72 6.27 -4.16 5.33
CA SER A 72 7.56 -3.53 5.05
C SER A 72 7.78 -2.31 5.93
N HIS A 73 9.00 -2.14 6.46
CA HIS A 73 9.41 -0.91 7.15
C HIS A 73 9.64 0.26 6.18
N LYS A 74 9.72 -0.02 4.87
CA LYS A 74 9.63 1.05 3.87
C LYS A 74 8.20 1.57 3.85
N PRO A 75 7.98 2.90 3.86
CA PRO A 75 6.64 3.46 3.76
C PRO A 75 5.96 2.86 2.53
N LEU A 76 4.83 2.18 2.74
CA LEU A 76 3.96 1.75 1.66
C LEU A 76 3.61 3.01 0.88
N ALA A 77 4.10 3.12 -0.36
CA ALA A 77 3.67 4.19 -1.24
C ALA A 77 2.15 4.04 -1.39
N LYS A 78 1.39 4.98 -0.84
CA LYS A 78 -0.07 5.00 -0.98
C LYS A 78 -0.34 5.08 -2.49
N ILE A 79 -1.09 4.12 -3.01
CA ILE A 79 -1.44 4.08 -4.43
C ILE A 79 -2.73 4.89 -4.61
N PRO A 80 -2.74 5.93 -5.47
CA PRO A 80 -3.94 6.74 -5.73
C PRO A 80 -5.06 5.85 -6.27
N GLN A 81 -6.27 6.01 -5.75
CA GLN A 81 -7.50 5.39 -6.25
C GLN A 81 -8.29 6.36 -7.14
N VAL A 82 -9.25 5.82 -7.89
CA VAL A 82 -10.18 6.65 -8.67
C VAL A 82 -10.97 7.55 -7.71
N HIS A 83 -11.07 8.84 -8.04
CA HIS A 83 -11.67 9.92 -7.24
C HIS A 83 -10.81 10.48 -6.08
N ASP A 84 -9.57 10.03 -5.92
CA ASP A 84 -8.65 10.65 -4.96
C ASP A 84 -8.22 12.07 -5.41
N ILE A 85 -8.05 12.96 -4.43
CA ILE A 85 -7.45 14.29 -4.65
C ILE A 85 -5.94 14.19 -4.49
N VAL A 86 -5.21 14.58 -5.54
CA VAL A 86 -3.74 14.52 -5.58
C VAL A 86 -3.14 15.90 -5.81
N TRP A 87 -1.98 16.13 -5.19
CA TRP A 87 -1.13 17.26 -5.53
C TRP A 87 -0.07 16.80 -6.54
N CYS A 88 0.04 17.56 -7.62
CA CYS A 88 0.95 17.25 -8.71
C CYS A 88 1.68 18.50 -9.19
N ARG A 89 2.86 18.30 -9.76
CA ARG A 89 3.67 19.32 -10.42
C ARG A 89 3.56 19.13 -11.92
N VAL A 90 3.22 20.18 -12.65
CA VAL A 90 3.25 20.16 -14.13
C VAL A 90 4.71 20.09 -14.59
N THR A 91 5.05 19.05 -15.35
CA THR A 91 6.41 18.81 -15.85
C THR A 91 6.57 19.26 -17.30
N ARG A 92 5.52 19.10 -18.12
CA ARG A 92 5.53 19.50 -19.53
C ARG A 92 4.13 19.83 -20.02
N ILE A 93 4.00 20.90 -20.78
CA ILE A 93 2.74 21.28 -21.46
C ILE A 93 2.91 21.02 -22.96
N THR A 94 1.88 20.43 -23.57
CA THR A 94 1.75 20.18 -25.00
C THR A 94 0.42 20.74 -25.49
N GLN A 95 0.16 20.81 -26.80
CA GLN A 95 -1.03 21.49 -27.34
C GLN A 95 -2.38 21.00 -26.74
N TRP A 96 -2.48 19.74 -26.32
CA TRP A 96 -3.74 19.14 -25.85
C TRP A 96 -3.67 18.52 -24.45
N ARG A 97 -2.48 18.53 -23.82
CA ARG A 97 -2.18 17.73 -22.63
C ARG A 97 -1.10 18.38 -21.77
N ALA A 98 -1.25 18.27 -20.46
CA ALA A 98 -0.20 18.56 -19.49
C ALA A 98 0.27 17.26 -18.84
N HIS A 99 1.56 16.98 -18.92
CA HIS A 99 2.21 15.93 -18.15
C HIS A 99 2.45 16.43 -16.74
N VAL A 100 2.14 15.59 -15.76
CA VAL A 100 2.27 15.93 -14.35
C VAL A 100 2.96 14.81 -13.57
N GLU A 101 3.72 15.20 -12.56
CA GLU A 101 4.33 14.33 -11.57
C GLU A 101 3.53 14.44 -10.27
N ILE A 102 2.96 13.33 -9.80
CA ILE A 102 2.19 13.29 -8.55
C ILE A 102 3.16 13.08 -7.38
N PHE A 103 3.09 13.97 -6.39
CA PHE A 103 3.98 13.96 -5.23
C PHE A 103 3.27 13.83 -3.88
N SER A 104 1.96 14.11 -3.81
CA SER A 104 1.18 13.93 -2.58
C SER A 104 -0.23 13.42 -2.86
N LEU A 105 -0.69 12.54 -1.99
CA LEU A 105 -2.08 12.08 -1.88
C LEU A 105 -2.68 12.71 -0.64
N GLU A 106 -3.62 13.64 -0.81
CA GLU A 106 -4.15 14.47 0.28
C GLU A 106 -3.00 15.20 1.01
N ASN A 107 -2.59 14.71 2.19
CA ASN A 107 -1.51 15.25 3.02
C ASN A 107 -0.33 14.29 3.19
N VAL A 108 -0.31 13.15 2.49
CA VAL A 108 0.75 12.15 2.59
C VAL A 108 1.66 12.26 1.37
N GLN A 109 2.92 12.63 1.61
CA GLN A 109 3.96 12.61 0.58
C GLN A 109 4.19 11.18 0.08
N VAL A 110 4.20 11.00 -1.23
CA VAL A 110 4.50 9.71 -1.85
C VAL A 110 6.01 9.64 -2.11
N SER A 111 6.70 8.67 -1.50
CA SER A 111 8.16 8.54 -1.54
C SER A 111 8.70 8.16 -2.93
N THR A 112 7.87 7.50 -3.74
CA THR A 112 8.12 7.26 -5.15
C THR A 112 7.27 8.24 -5.92
N SER A 113 7.89 9.25 -6.55
CA SER A 113 7.16 10.02 -7.53
C SER A 113 6.64 9.06 -8.59
N PHE A 114 5.39 9.22 -9.01
CA PHE A 114 4.88 8.46 -10.15
C PHE A 114 5.54 9.03 -11.40
N SER A 115 6.83 8.71 -11.60
CA SER A 115 7.75 9.39 -12.53
C SER A 115 7.39 9.20 -14.00
N LEU A 116 6.24 8.56 -14.30
CA LEU A 116 5.72 8.33 -15.65
C LEU A 116 4.22 8.60 -15.90
N ALA A 117 3.35 8.89 -14.91
CA ALA A 117 1.93 8.47 -15.08
C ALA A 117 0.81 9.53 -14.93
N GLY A 118 1.11 10.82 -14.81
CA GLY A 118 0.06 11.85 -14.76
C GLY A 118 -0.15 12.55 -16.10
N MET A 119 -1.36 12.52 -16.65
CA MET A 119 -1.73 13.29 -17.84
C MET A 119 -3.07 13.97 -17.67
N ILE A 120 -3.06 15.31 -17.66
CA ILE A 120 -4.28 16.12 -17.66
C ILE A 120 -4.61 16.49 -19.10
N ARG A 121 -5.80 16.10 -19.57
CA ARG A 121 -6.37 16.58 -20.83
C ARG A 121 -7.13 17.86 -20.55
N TYR A 122 -6.88 18.90 -21.32
CA TYR A 122 -7.66 20.13 -21.27
C TYR A 122 -8.15 20.49 -22.66
N VAL A 123 -9.32 21.10 -22.72
CA VAL A 123 -9.84 21.67 -23.96
C VAL A 123 -9.20 23.05 -24.10
N VAL A 124 -8.39 23.25 -25.14
CA VAL A 124 -7.97 24.60 -25.52
C VAL A 124 -9.19 25.25 -26.16
N PRO A 125 -9.79 26.30 -25.57
CA PRO A 125 -10.82 27.03 -26.26
C PRO A 125 -10.17 27.69 -27.47
N SER A 126 -10.64 27.33 -28.66
CA SER A 126 -10.22 27.92 -29.93
C SER A 126 -10.68 29.38 -29.96
N PHE A 127 -9.86 30.29 -29.44
CA PHE A 127 -10.04 31.72 -29.64
C PHE A 127 -8.86 32.26 -30.45
N PHE A 128 -9.23 33.01 -31.50
CA PHE A 128 -8.41 33.76 -32.46
C PHE A 128 -7.86 32.97 -33.67
N SER A 129 -8.70 32.82 -34.69
CA SER A 129 -8.31 33.33 -36.02
C SER A 129 -9.03 34.67 -36.17
N MET A 130 -8.26 35.76 -36.21
CA MET A 130 -8.70 36.97 -36.93
C MET A 130 -8.81 36.64 -38.42
#